data_AF-A0A1J5P7I0-F1
#
_entry.id   AF-A0A1J5P7I0-F1
#
_cell.length_a   1.000
_cell.length_b   1.000
_cell.length_c   1.000
_cell.angle_alpha   90.00
_cell.angle_beta   90.00
_cell.angle_gamma   90.00
#
_symmetry.space_group_name_H-M   'P 1'
#
loop_
_entity.id
_entity.type
_entity.pdbx_description
1 polymer ?
#
loop_
_entity_poly.entity_id
_entity_poly.type
_entity_poly.pdbx_seq_one_letter_code
_entity_poly.pdbx_strand_id
1 'polypeptide(L)'
;MGHHTWFVYLDATGHATRAEQVLTEPNFNQITPGMTQDEVRQRLGRPSQTQGLARSRGVVWSYRYENPFCQWFQVEIAQDQKVRSTGYGEPPECERPDSIFIHQ
;
A
#
# COMPACT_ATOMS: atom_id res chain seq x y z
N MET A 1 -11.34 -3.62 -7.91
CA MET A 1 -10.40 -4.33 -6.99
C MET A 1 -10.69 -3.87 -5.56
N GLY A 2 -10.21 -4.56 -4.52
CA GLY A 2 -10.58 -4.25 -3.13
C GLY A 2 -9.89 -3.00 -2.56
N HIS A 3 -10.63 -2.21 -1.77
CA HIS A 3 -10.14 -1.05 -1.02
C HIS A 3 -9.93 -1.35 0.47
N HIS A 4 -10.10 -2.62 0.86
CA HIS A 4 -9.97 -3.02 2.25
C HIS A 4 -9.11 -4.25 2.44
N THR A 5 -8.32 -4.20 3.51
CA THR A 5 -7.69 -5.37 4.11
C THR A 5 -8.23 -5.49 5.53
N TRP A 6 -8.73 -6.66 5.88
CA TRP A 6 -9.20 -6.98 7.23
C TRP A 6 -8.26 -7.99 7.88
N PHE A 7 -7.85 -7.71 9.10
CA PHE A 7 -7.23 -8.70 9.97
C PHE A 7 -8.27 -9.27 10.91
N VAL A 8 -8.32 -10.60 11.00
CA VAL A 8 -9.19 -11.33 11.91
C VAL A 8 -8.30 -12.00 12.95
N TYR A 9 -8.52 -11.64 14.21
CA TYR A 9 -7.80 -12.19 15.34
C TYR A 9 -8.56 -13.38 15.89
N LEU A 10 -7.87 -14.49 16.06
CA LEU A 10 -8.44 -15.74 16.57
C LEU A 10 -7.91 -16.01 17.98
N ASP A 11 -8.75 -16.57 18.85
CA ASP A 11 -8.27 -17.14 20.11
C ASP A 11 -7.55 -18.49 19.89
N ALA A 12 -7.03 -19.08 20.97
CA ALA A 12 -6.33 -20.36 20.93
C ALA A 12 -7.21 -21.54 20.46
N THR A 13 -8.54 -21.37 20.45
CA THR A 13 -9.50 -22.37 19.98
C THR A 13 -9.92 -22.14 18.52
N GLY A 14 -9.45 -21.07 17.89
CA GLY A 14 -9.74 -20.72 16.50
C GLY A 14 -10.97 -19.85 16.31
N HIS A 15 -11.61 -19.36 17.37
CA HIS A 15 -12.77 -18.47 17.25
C HIS A 15 -12.33 -17.03 16.99
N ALA A 16 -13.05 -16.34 16.10
CA ALA A 16 -12.81 -14.93 15.82
C ALA A 16 -13.22 -14.05 17.01
N THR A 17 -12.25 -13.31 17.55
CA THR A 17 -12.44 -12.42 18.70
C THR A 17 -12.52 -10.95 18.29
N ARG A 18 -11.86 -10.59 17.19
CA ARG A 18 -11.81 -9.22 16.67
C ARG A 18 -11.57 -9.23 15.17
N ALA A 19 -12.16 -8.27 14.46
CA ALA A 19 -11.79 -7.93 13.10
C ALA A 19 -11.39 -6.44 13.04
N GLU A 20 -10.33 -6.12 12.31
CA GLU A 20 -9.83 -4.76 12.17
C GLU A 20 -9.58 -4.46 10.69
N GLN A 21 -10.08 -3.31 10.22
CA GLN A 21 -9.68 -2.76 8.94
C GLN A 21 -8.32 -2.08 9.11
N VAL A 22 -7.31 -2.55 8.38
CA VAL A 22 -5.92 -2.10 8.61
C VAL A 22 -5.36 -1.07 7.63
N LEU A 23 -6.04 -0.82 6.51
CA LEU A 23 -5.70 0.25 5.55
C LEU A 23 -6.28 1.59 5.98
N THR A 24 -5.73 2.15 7.05
CA THR A 24 -6.17 3.41 7.66
C THR A 24 -5.00 4.37 7.83
N GLU A 25 -5.26 5.69 7.79
CA GLU A 25 -4.24 6.73 7.99
C GLU A 25 -3.43 6.55 9.29
N PRO A 26 -4.03 6.20 10.45
CA PRO A 26 -3.27 5.92 11.66
C PRO A 26 -2.27 4.76 11.51
N ASN A 27 -2.59 3.74 10.71
CA ASN A 27 -1.67 2.61 10.46
C ASN A 27 -0.60 2.98 9.43
N PHE A 28 -0.93 3.80 8.42
CA PHE A 28 0.04 4.30 7.45
C PHE A 28 1.12 5.15 8.11
N ASN A 29 0.75 6.02 9.06
CA ASN A 29 1.67 6.85 9.82
C ASN A 29 2.67 6.06 10.69
N GLN A 30 2.39 4.78 10.95
CA GLN A 30 3.31 3.90 11.69
C GLN A 30 4.35 3.23 10.79
N ILE A 31 4.23 3.33 9.46
CA ILE A 31 5.21 2.77 8.53
C ILE A 31 6.36 3.76 8.37
N THR A 32 7.54 3.40 8.86
CA THR A 32 8.71 4.28 8.88
C THR A 32 9.90 3.65 8.14
N PRO A 33 10.83 4.49 7.62
CA PRO A 33 12.05 3.99 7.00
C PRO A 33 12.84 3.05 7.92
N GLY A 34 13.37 1.98 7.35
CA GLY A 34 14.12 0.95 8.07
C GLY A 34 13.30 -0.27 8.53
N MET A 35 11.97 -0.17 8.59
CA MET A 35 11.09 -1.32 8.81
C MET A 35 11.31 -2.38 7.73
N THR A 36 11.24 -3.65 8.10
CA THR A 36 11.26 -4.77 7.16
C THR A 36 9.95 -4.89 6.40
N GLN A 37 9.99 -5.48 5.20
CA GLN A 37 8.79 -5.76 4.41
C GLN A 37 7.75 -6.60 5.18
N ASP A 38 8.20 -7.48 6.09
CA ASP A 38 7.31 -8.33 6.87
C ASP A 38 6.61 -7.55 8.00
N GLU A 39 7.29 -6.59 8.63
CA GLU A 39 6.65 -5.65 9.56
C GLU A 39 5.56 -4.82 8.85
N VAL A 40 5.78 -4.42 7.60
CA VAL A 40 4.75 -3.74 6.80
C VAL A 40 3.56 -4.68 6.54
N ARG A 41 3.81 -5.94 6.16
CA ARG A 41 2.74 -6.94 5.95
C ARG A 41 1.97 -7.26 7.22
N GLN A 42 2.63 -7.30 8.37
CA GLN A 42 1.99 -7.49 9.67
C GLN A 42 1.14 -6.30 10.11
N ARG A 43 1.26 -5.15 9.43
CA ARG A 43 0.48 -3.95 9.72
C ARG A 43 -0.62 -3.72 8.69
N LEU A 44 -0.32 -3.87 7.40
CA LEU A 44 -1.22 -3.49 6.30
C LEU A 44 -1.72 -4.67 5.47
N GLY A 45 -1.15 -5.85 5.68
CA GLY A 45 -1.40 -7.04 4.88
C GLY A 45 -0.75 -6.97 3.49
N ARG A 46 -1.36 -7.69 2.54
CA ARG A 46 -0.84 -7.77 1.17
C ARG A 46 -1.15 -6.48 0.41
N PRO A 47 -0.19 -5.94 -0.35
CA PRO A 47 -0.46 -4.80 -1.21
C PRO A 47 -1.42 -5.18 -2.34
N SER A 48 -2.18 -4.20 -2.84
CA SER A 48 -3.05 -4.39 -4.00
C SER A 48 -2.28 -4.39 -5.32
N GLN A 49 -1.11 -3.76 -5.34
CA GLN A 49 -0.17 -3.82 -6.47
C GLN A 49 1.28 -3.82 -5.98
N THR A 50 2.15 -4.47 -6.76
CA THR A 50 3.60 -4.41 -6.61
C THR A 50 4.23 -4.02 -7.94
N GLN A 51 5.06 -2.99 -7.94
CA GLN A 51 5.80 -2.53 -9.12
C GLN A 51 7.31 -2.58 -8.85
N GLY A 52 8.08 -3.15 -9.78
CA GLY A 52 9.55 -3.15 -9.69
C GLY A 52 10.13 -1.78 -10.04
N LEU A 53 11.14 -1.34 -9.28
CA LEU A 53 11.88 -0.12 -9.59
C LEU A 53 13.02 -0.40 -10.59
N ALA A 54 13.24 0.55 -11.50
CA ALA A 54 14.33 0.48 -12.47
C ALA A 54 15.71 0.29 -11.78
N ARG A 55 16.64 -0.34 -12.51
CA ARG A 55 17.99 -0.71 -12.03
C ARG A 55 17.94 -1.59 -10.77
N SER A 56 16.90 -2.40 -10.68
CA SER A 56 16.62 -3.31 -9.56
C SER A 56 16.55 -2.64 -8.19
N ARG A 57 16.33 -1.32 -8.08
CA ARG A 57 16.49 -0.56 -6.81
C ARG A 57 15.57 -0.99 -5.67
N GLY A 58 14.62 -1.87 -5.94
CA GLY A 58 13.62 -2.36 -5.01
C GLY A 58 12.27 -2.53 -5.69
N VAL A 59 11.22 -2.43 -4.89
CA VAL A 59 9.83 -2.47 -5.34
C VAL A 59 9.03 -1.37 -4.67
N VAL A 60 7.93 -0.97 -5.29
CA VAL A 60 6.89 -0.16 -4.66
C VAL A 60 5.69 -1.06 -4.42
N TRP A 61 5.24 -1.10 -3.17
CA TRP A 61 3.96 -1.69 -2.78
C TRP A 61 2.92 -0.60 -2.73
N SER A 62 1.76 -0.84 -3.35
CA SER A 62 0.68 0.12 -3.36
C SER A 62 -0.58 -0.48 -2.74
N TYR A 63 -1.23 0.31 -1.89
CA TYR A 63 -2.40 -0.06 -1.11
C TYR A 63 -3.57 0.84 -1.52
N ARG A 64 -4.57 0.24 -2.17
CA ARG A 64 -5.84 0.91 -2.45
C ARG A 64 -6.62 0.98 -1.15
N TYR A 65 -7.09 2.17 -0.80
CA TYR A 65 -7.91 2.40 0.38
C TYR A 65 -9.01 3.41 0.05
N GLU A 66 -10.02 3.51 0.90
CA GLU A 66 -11.08 4.52 0.74
C GLU A 66 -10.56 5.88 1.18
N ASN A 67 -10.58 6.86 0.27
CA ASN A 67 -10.23 8.24 0.53
C ASN A 67 -10.93 9.18 -0.46
N PRO A 68 -11.07 10.48 -0.13
CA PRO A 68 -11.76 11.44 -1.00
C PRO A 68 -10.91 11.95 -2.18
N PHE A 69 -9.62 11.57 -2.26
CA PHE A 69 -8.67 12.19 -3.20
C PHE A 69 -8.26 11.28 -4.37
N CYS A 70 -8.86 10.09 -4.51
CA CYS A 70 -8.49 9.12 -5.55
C CYS A 70 -6.99 8.78 -5.48
N GLN A 71 -6.49 8.48 -4.28
CA GLN A 71 -5.08 8.18 -4.04
C GLN A 71 -4.91 6.75 -3.52
N TRP A 72 -3.70 6.21 -3.67
CA TRP A 72 -3.26 5.03 -2.91
C TRP A 72 -2.13 5.39 -1.96
N PHE A 73 -1.95 4.59 -0.91
CA PHE A 73 -0.77 4.66 -0.07
C PHE A 73 0.33 3.80 -0.68
N GLN A 74 1.54 4.32 -0.77
CA GLN A 74 2.69 3.65 -1.37
C GLN A 74 3.82 3.48 -0.36
N VAL A 75 4.44 2.31 -0.40
CA VAL A 75 5.62 1.96 0.40
C VAL A 75 6.73 1.53 -0.56
N GLU A 76 7.81 2.29 -0.59
CA GLU A 76 9.02 1.93 -1.32
C GLU A 76 9.87 0.99 -0.46
N ILE A 77 10.14 -0.20 -0.97
CA ILE A 77 10.97 -1.21 -0.32
C ILE A 77 12.26 -1.34 -1.13
N ALA A 78 13.39 -1.10 -0.47
CA ALA A 78 14.72 -1.22 -1.04
C ALA A 78 15.13 -2.69 -1.28
N GLN A 79 16.25 -2.90 -1.99
CA GLN A 79 16.78 -4.24 -2.28
C GLN A 79 17.08 -5.08 -1.03
N ASP A 80 17.43 -4.43 0.09
CA ASP A 80 17.69 -5.06 1.39
C ASP A 80 16.39 -5.42 2.14
N GLN A 81 15.23 -5.35 1.46
CA GLN A 81 13.90 -5.65 1.98
C GLN A 81 13.44 -4.75 3.12
N LYS A 82 13.97 -3.53 3.17
CA LYS A 82 13.55 -2.50 4.13
C LYS A 82 12.82 -1.34 3.47
N VAL A 83 11.92 -0.71 4.22
CA VAL A 83 11.24 0.52 3.81
C VAL A 83 12.28 1.60 3.61
N ARG A 84 12.32 2.17 2.40
CA ARG A 84 13.11 3.35 2.06
C ARG A 84 12.30 4.62 2.28
N SER A 85 11.05 4.62 1.81
CA SER A 85 10.17 5.78 1.84
C SER A 85 8.69 5.36 1.82
N THR A 86 7.80 6.28 2.20
CA THR A 86 6.35 6.15 2.05
C THR A 86 5.79 7.42 1.44
N GLY A 87 4.60 7.32 0.84
CA GLY A 87 3.92 8.47 0.26
C GLY A 87 2.56 8.11 -0.34
N TYR A 88 1.98 9.06 -1.05
CA TYR A 88 0.75 8.85 -1.81
C TYR A 88 1.02 9.03 -3.29
N GLY A 89 0.21 8.36 -4.11
CA GLY A 89 0.26 8.49 -5.56
C GLY A 89 -1.12 8.39 -6.17
N GLU A 90 -1.20 8.68 -7.46
CA GLU A 90 -2.40 8.49 -8.25
C GLU A 90 -2.43 7.04 -8.76
N PRO A 91 -3.49 6.27 -8.47
CA PRO A 91 -3.65 4.94 -9.03
C PRO A 91 -4.13 5.04 -10.49
N PRO A 92 -3.84 4.05 -11.36
CA PRO A 92 -4.11 4.14 -12.81
C PRO A 92 -5.58 4.39 -13.17
N GLU A 93 -6.52 3.95 -12.35
CA GLU A 93 -7.95 4.23 -12.54
C GLU A 93 -8.34 5.71 -12.40
N CYS A 94 -7.48 6.54 -11.79
CA CYS A 94 -7.68 7.97 -11.62
C CYS A 94 -6.93 8.79 -12.68
N GLU A 95 -5.95 8.19 -13.38
CA GLU A 95 -5.21 8.85 -14.46
C GLU A 95 -6.18 9.39 -15.52
N ARG A 96 -6.22 10.71 -15.67
CA ARG A 96 -6.99 11.33 -16.75
C ARG A 96 -6.23 11.13 -18.07
N PRO A 97 -6.90 10.70 -19.15
CA PRO A 97 -6.27 10.70 -20.45
C PRO A 97 -5.90 12.13 -20.81
N ASP A 98 -4.60 12.37 -20.98
CA ASP A 98 -4.08 13.64 -21.47
C ASP A 98 -4.77 13.94 -22.80
N SER A 99 -5.53 15.04 -22.86
CA SER A 99 -6.16 15.46 -24.10
C SER A 99 -5.05 15.75 -25.10
N ILE A 100 -4.94 14.85 -26.10
CA ILE A 100 -4.09 14.95 -27.29
C ILE A 100 -3.97 16.42 -27.72
N PHE A 101 -2.79 17.01 -27.51
CA PHE A 101 -2.42 18.25 -28.17
C PHE A 101 -2.30 17.99 -29.66
N ILE A 102 -3.39 18.24 -30.42
CA ILE A 102 -3.29 18.45 -31.85
C ILE A 102 -2.60 19.80 -32.04
N HIS A 103 -1.28 19.79 -32.24
CA HIS A 103 -0.62 20.90 -32.90
C HIS A 103 -0.96 20.81 -34.39
N GLN A 104 -1.85 21.71 -34.83
CA GLN A 104 -2.03 22.12 -36.22
C GLN A 104 -0.76 22.81 -36.72
#